data_AF-A0A8S2UJG8-F1
#
_entry.id   AF-A0A8S2UJG8-F1
#
_cell.length_a   1.000
_cell.length_b   1.000
_cell.length_c   1.000
_cell.angle_alpha   90.00
_cell.angle_beta   90.00
_cell.angle_gamma   90.00
#
_symmetry.space_group_name_H-M   'P 1'
#
loop_
_entity.id
_entity.type
_entity.pdbx_description
1 polymer ?
#
loop_
_entity_poly.entity_id
_entity_poly.type
_entity_poly.pdbx_seq_one_letter_code
_entity_poly.pdbx_strand_id
1 'polypeptide(L)'
;MGFSFIWTKSHKDGTDLEPLRQIGDPDCDVVMAFLHKYLKIQEQDALGLCRKLAKQHIADSRPDSEILYPSDECCLCYEFIQKYSTIPTWVNWASILDGQQFFTRCIVPALISLLYFTLISGFGAPKLSKVLASTGYLSNGCAASYRRLLETDSMIITCLTGTISTLEPNHIGWQSCLRVRLLHARIRYMLLNEQHGGIKWDTAEFGIPINQEDLLVTLMGFSFSVLFSFKERMYIRFSTEEEQGYLHVWRYMGWLLGIDDHFNSCETYDKARTLTESILHHIGRPDETSCLLAHQVIKAIAIYLPIPARFEFHSQMVRKLAGDVWADALKLPPGNRLFSFIIEIKLPVFRLVSWLGRNWQHDLPKHAPLIEQQSSLSLLLHPVFLIKYLLQTNVRPFMLKSNAGRVRLLIRNEYKKIRKHIILDETAEELFNYDFTMHKTYSPNLYITRVEQQQRTHLSSLTKFATTSKTDQRSLIVLCIVITLIILLLTI
;
A
#
# COMPACT_ATOMS: atom_id res chain seq x y z
N MET A 1 7.68 -21.11 5.88
CA MET A 1 7.82 -20.69 4.45
C MET A 1 9.14 -21.18 3.82
N GLY A 2 9.42 -22.49 3.84
CA GLY A 2 10.54 -23.07 3.07
C GLY A 2 11.94 -22.52 3.39
N PHE A 3 12.17 -22.03 4.60
CA PHE A 3 13.49 -21.69 5.13
C PHE A 3 13.61 -22.24 6.55
N SER A 4 14.84 -22.55 6.96
CA SER A 4 15.17 -22.97 8.33
C SER A 4 15.94 -21.85 9.01
N PHE A 5 15.80 -21.75 10.33
CA PHE A 5 16.52 -20.80 11.15
C PHE A 5 16.96 -21.49 12.44
N ILE A 6 17.94 -20.89 13.11
CA ILE A 6 18.48 -21.38 14.38
C ILE A 6 17.85 -20.55 15.49
N TRP A 7 17.19 -21.21 16.43
CA TRP A 7 16.64 -20.55 17.60
C TRP A 7 17.74 -19.90 18.45
N THR A 8 17.51 -18.67 18.88
CA THR A 8 18.44 -17.89 19.71
C THR A 8 17.72 -17.29 20.90
N LYS A 9 18.46 -16.69 21.84
CA LYS A 9 17.89 -16.00 23.01
C LYS A 9 17.05 -14.78 22.66
N SER A 10 17.19 -14.24 21.44
CA SER A 10 16.38 -13.10 20.96
C SER A 10 15.01 -13.54 20.42
N HIS A 11 14.81 -14.84 20.20
CA HIS A 11 13.53 -15.38 19.76
C HIS A 11 12.53 -15.41 20.91
N LYS A 12 11.26 -15.21 20.57
CA LYS A 12 10.11 -15.24 21.46
C LYS A 12 9.35 -16.54 21.24
N ASP A 13 9.02 -17.24 22.32
CA ASP A 13 8.18 -18.44 22.20
C ASP A 13 6.69 -18.10 22.38
N GLY A 14 5.83 -19.12 22.40
CA GLY A 14 4.39 -18.93 22.58
C GLY A 14 4.02 -18.23 23.89
N THR A 15 4.83 -18.36 24.95
CA THR A 15 4.56 -17.70 26.24
C THR A 15 4.79 -16.19 26.18
N ASP A 16 5.70 -15.74 25.32
CA ASP A 16 5.94 -14.32 25.04
C ASP A 16 4.89 -13.74 24.07
N LEU A 17 4.40 -14.54 23.13
CA LEU A 17 3.57 -14.09 22.01
C LEU A 17 2.06 -14.19 22.27
N GLU A 18 1.58 -15.23 22.94
CA GLU A 18 0.14 -15.40 23.23
C GLU A 18 -0.46 -14.22 24.04
N PRO A 19 0.26 -13.57 25.00
CA PRO A 19 -0.25 -12.36 25.66
C PRO A 19 -0.54 -11.22 24.69
N LEU A 20 0.26 -11.06 23.62
CA LEU A 20 0.06 -10.01 22.62
C LEU A 20 -1.25 -10.17 21.86
N ARG A 21 -1.77 -11.41 21.77
CA ARG A 21 -3.07 -11.70 21.14
C ARG A 21 -4.25 -11.17 21.92
N GLN A 22 -4.04 -10.81 23.18
CA GLN A 22 -5.05 -10.23 24.06
C GLN A 22 -4.94 -8.69 24.15
N ILE A 23 -4.10 -8.08 23.32
CA ILE A 23 -3.91 -6.63 23.27
C ILE A 23 -4.44 -6.11 21.94
N GLY A 24 -5.53 -5.33 21.98
CA GLY A 24 -6.09 -4.61 20.84
C GLY A 24 -5.40 -3.27 20.59
N ASP A 25 -6.19 -2.21 20.45
CA ASP A 25 -5.70 -0.84 20.34
C ASP A 25 -6.58 0.07 21.21
N PRO A 26 -6.32 0.14 22.53
CA PRO A 26 -7.19 0.85 23.47
C PRO A 26 -7.45 2.31 23.09
N ASP A 27 -6.43 3.00 22.59
CA ASP A 27 -6.53 4.41 22.16
C ASP A 27 -7.56 4.57 21.03
N CYS A 28 -7.52 3.68 20.04
CA CYS A 28 -8.41 3.77 18.87
C CYS A 28 -9.77 3.11 19.12
N ASP A 29 -9.81 2.06 19.94
CA ASP A 29 -11.03 1.30 20.27
C ASP A 29 -12.04 2.15 21.05
N VAL A 30 -11.58 2.97 22.00
CA VAL A 30 -12.43 3.91 22.74
C VAL A 30 -13.02 4.97 21.80
N VAL A 31 -12.19 5.55 20.92
CA VAL A 31 -12.64 6.50 19.90
C VAL A 31 -13.66 5.85 18.97
N MET A 32 -13.42 4.61 18.55
CA MET A 32 -14.33 3.91 17.65
C MET A 32 -15.66 3.56 18.31
N ALA A 33 -15.66 3.15 19.59
CA ALA A 33 -16.90 2.90 20.32
C ALA A 33 -17.78 4.17 20.39
N PHE A 34 -17.16 5.33 20.58
CA PHE A 34 -17.84 6.63 20.50
C PHE A 34 -18.33 6.93 19.08
N LEU A 35 -17.44 6.92 18.09
CA LEU A 35 -17.78 7.23 16.69
C LEU A 35 -18.90 6.32 16.18
N HIS A 36 -18.94 5.05 16.58
CA HIS A 36 -19.98 4.11 16.15
C HIS A 36 -21.40 4.54 16.59
N LYS A 37 -21.56 5.22 17.75
CA LYS A 37 -22.86 5.78 18.17
C LYS A 37 -23.40 6.81 17.18
N TYR A 38 -22.48 7.58 16.58
CA TYR A 38 -22.78 8.71 15.68
C TYR A 38 -22.68 8.35 14.20
N LEU A 39 -21.97 7.27 13.86
CA LEU A 39 -21.94 6.65 12.54
C LEU A 39 -23.23 5.84 12.30
N LYS A 40 -24.40 6.46 12.49
CA LYS A 40 -25.64 5.91 11.95
C LYS A 40 -25.85 6.49 10.56
N ILE A 41 -25.75 5.60 9.56
CA ILE A 41 -26.07 5.76 8.12
C ILE A 41 -24.88 6.20 7.24
N GLN A 42 -24.42 5.25 6.41
CA GLN A 42 -23.51 5.36 5.24
C GLN A 42 -22.06 5.78 5.48
N GLU A 43 -21.12 4.93 5.05
CA GLU A 43 -19.71 5.15 4.62
C GLU A 43 -19.02 6.51 4.88
N GLN A 44 -19.14 7.11 6.07
CA GLN A 44 -18.40 8.32 6.40
C GLN A 44 -16.95 7.98 6.74
N ASP A 45 -16.02 8.81 6.25
CA ASP A 45 -14.61 8.80 6.59
C ASP A 45 -14.45 9.00 8.11
N ALA A 46 -14.19 7.90 8.84
CA ALA A 46 -14.10 7.91 10.30
C ALA A 46 -13.04 8.91 10.80
N LEU A 47 -11.94 9.07 10.06
CA LEU A 47 -10.92 10.07 10.38
C LEU A 47 -11.45 11.50 10.18
N GLY A 48 -12.22 11.72 9.10
CA GLY A 48 -12.89 13.00 8.85
C GLY A 48 -13.84 13.40 9.97
N LEU A 49 -14.66 12.46 10.45
CA LEU A 49 -15.55 12.68 11.59
C LEU A 49 -14.76 12.92 12.89
N CYS A 50 -13.76 12.11 13.18
CA CYS A 50 -12.87 12.27 14.34
C CYS A 50 -12.24 13.68 14.37
N ARG A 51 -11.72 14.16 13.23
CA ARG A 51 -11.15 15.51 13.10
C ARG A 51 -12.20 16.61 13.28
N LYS A 52 -13.42 16.41 12.78
CA LYS A 52 -14.53 17.36 12.96
C LYS A 52 -14.87 17.51 14.44
N LEU A 53 -15.01 16.40 15.16
CA LEU A 53 -15.32 16.39 16.59
C LEU A 53 -14.17 16.95 17.44
N ALA A 54 -12.92 16.64 17.09
CA ALA A 54 -11.74 17.24 17.71
C ALA A 54 -11.71 18.78 17.57
N LYS A 55 -12.03 19.30 16.38
CA LYS A 55 -12.13 20.76 16.15
C LYS A 55 -13.28 21.37 16.94
N GLN A 56 -14.38 20.65 17.08
CA GLN A 56 -15.51 21.13 17.84
C GLN A 56 -15.19 21.22 19.33
N HIS A 57 -14.49 20.24 19.93
CA HIS A 57 -14.04 20.33 21.32
C HIS A 57 -13.23 21.63 21.59
N ILE A 58 -12.36 22.02 20.65
CA ILE A 58 -11.61 23.29 20.72
C ILE A 58 -12.55 24.50 20.64
N ALA A 59 -13.61 24.43 19.82
CA ALA A 59 -14.58 25.50 19.68
C ALA A 59 -15.49 25.62 20.92
N ASP A 60 -15.93 24.48 21.46
CA ASP A 60 -16.79 24.34 22.65
C ASP A 60 -16.09 24.83 23.94
N SER A 61 -14.76 24.92 23.90
CA SER A 61 -13.95 25.53 24.96
C SER A 61 -14.01 27.07 24.97
N ARG A 62 -14.71 27.70 24.00
CA ARG A 62 -14.88 29.16 23.92
C ARG A 62 -16.17 29.60 24.64
N PRO A 63 -16.22 30.80 25.24
CA PRO A 63 -17.36 31.23 26.06
C PRO A 63 -18.72 31.30 25.34
N ASP A 64 -18.72 31.48 24.01
CA ASP A 64 -19.93 31.80 23.22
C ASP A 64 -20.34 30.68 22.25
N SER A 65 -19.84 29.45 22.40
CA SER A 65 -20.09 28.35 21.47
C SER A 65 -21.39 27.59 21.73
N GLU A 66 -22.14 27.30 20.67
CA GLU A 66 -23.27 26.37 20.69
C GLU A 66 -22.77 24.92 20.72
N ILE A 67 -23.08 24.18 21.81
CA ILE A 67 -22.62 22.81 22.02
C ILE A 67 -23.46 21.83 21.18
N LEU A 68 -22.88 21.29 20.10
CA LEU A 68 -23.57 20.35 19.21
C LEU A 68 -23.40 18.86 19.59
N TYR A 69 -22.35 18.50 20.36
CA TYR A 69 -22.09 17.14 20.86
C TYR A 69 -21.57 17.20 22.31
N PRO A 70 -21.66 16.10 23.09
CA PRO A 70 -21.11 16.07 24.45
C PRO A 70 -19.60 16.37 24.48
N SER A 71 -19.18 17.38 25.26
CA SER A 71 -17.79 17.84 25.32
C SER A 71 -16.80 16.74 25.71
N ASP A 72 -17.16 15.90 26.69
CA ASP A 72 -16.33 14.81 27.18
C ASP A 72 -16.05 13.75 26.11
N GLU A 73 -17.04 13.46 25.24
CA GLU A 73 -16.86 12.46 24.20
C GLU A 73 -16.09 13.03 22.98
N CYS A 74 -16.25 14.32 22.65
CA CYS A 74 -15.42 15.01 21.65
C CYS A 74 -13.95 15.12 22.08
N CYS A 75 -13.68 15.19 23.40
CA CYS A 75 -12.33 15.21 23.96
C CYS A 75 -11.52 13.97 23.54
N LEU A 76 -12.14 12.79 23.49
CA LEU A 76 -11.48 11.54 23.07
C LEU A 76 -10.91 11.64 21.65
N CYS A 77 -11.67 12.22 20.72
CA CYS A 77 -11.20 12.47 19.37
C CYS A 77 -10.06 13.50 19.33
N TYR A 78 -10.14 14.54 20.17
CA TYR A 78 -9.08 15.54 20.28
C TYR A 78 -7.78 14.93 20.80
N GLU A 79 -7.82 14.17 21.90
CA GLU A 79 -6.65 13.49 22.49
C GLU A 79 -6.01 12.52 21.50
N PHE A 80 -6.82 11.72 20.79
CA PHE A 80 -6.31 10.82 19.76
C PHE A 80 -5.58 11.58 18.64
N ILE A 81 -6.19 12.64 18.09
CA ILE A 81 -5.56 13.44 17.04
C ILE A 81 -4.30 14.15 17.55
N GLN A 82 -4.29 14.68 18.77
CA GLN A 82 -3.13 15.33 19.37
C GLN A 82 -1.97 14.35 19.59
N LYS A 83 -2.25 13.17 20.16
CA LYS A 83 -1.27 12.13 20.41
C LYS A 83 -0.54 11.74 19.12
N TYR A 84 -1.27 11.51 18.04
CA TYR A 84 -0.69 11.10 16.75
C TYR A 84 -0.24 12.26 15.86
N SER A 85 -0.52 13.50 16.26
CA SER A 85 0.13 14.69 15.68
C SER A 85 1.48 14.99 16.34
N THR A 86 1.75 14.43 17.52
CA THR A 86 3.03 14.58 18.20
C THR A 86 4.01 13.52 17.69
N ILE A 87 5.10 13.96 17.07
CA ILE A 87 6.09 13.07 16.46
C ILE A 87 6.93 12.40 17.56
N PRO A 88 7.08 11.07 17.59
CA PRO A 88 7.96 10.39 18.54
C PRO A 88 9.41 10.84 18.39
N THR A 89 10.15 10.94 19.51
CA THR A 89 11.52 11.47 19.55
C THR A 89 12.54 10.63 18.76
N TRP A 90 12.25 9.35 18.54
CA TRP A 90 13.09 8.46 17.75
C TRP A 90 12.88 8.60 16.24
N VAL A 91 11.86 9.33 15.78
CA VAL A 91 11.61 9.52 14.35
C VAL A 91 12.73 10.35 13.74
N ASN A 92 13.24 9.87 12.61
CA ASN A 92 14.34 10.47 11.86
C ASN A 92 13.88 10.60 10.41
N TRP A 93 13.62 11.84 10.00
CA TRP A 93 13.08 12.16 8.68
C TRP A 93 14.05 11.88 7.54
N ALA A 94 15.37 11.94 7.79
CA ALA A 94 16.36 11.55 6.80
C ALA A 94 16.30 10.05 6.53
N SER A 95 16.20 9.23 7.58
CA SER A 95 16.03 7.78 7.43
C SER A 95 14.70 7.40 6.77
N ILE A 96 13.61 8.15 7.02
CA ILE A 96 12.34 7.99 6.29
C ILE A 96 12.55 8.25 4.79
N LEU A 97 13.25 9.33 4.43
CA LEU A 97 13.54 9.65 3.03
C LEU A 97 14.36 8.53 2.37
N ASP A 98 15.40 8.04 3.05
CA ASP A 98 16.24 6.94 2.54
C ASP A 98 15.39 5.69 2.25
N GLY A 99 14.46 5.35 3.16
CA GLY A 99 13.50 4.26 2.97
C GLY A 99 12.55 4.46 1.78
N GLN A 100 12.00 5.67 1.62
CA GLN A 100 11.14 6.03 0.48
C GLN A 100 11.89 5.95 -0.86
N GLN A 101 13.12 6.44 -0.90
CA GLN A 101 13.98 6.38 -2.10
C GLN A 101 14.35 4.94 -2.45
N PHE A 102 14.71 4.13 -1.45
CA PHE A 102 14.98 2.72 -1.62
C PHE A 102 13.75 1.97 -2.17
N PHE A 103 12.58 2.17 -1.58
CA PHE A 103 11.35 1.54 -2.07
C PHE A 103 11.04 1.97 -3.50
N THR A 104 11.14 3.26 -3.81
CA THR A 104 10.88 3.79 -5.16
C THR A 104 11.80 3.15 -6.21
N ARG A 105 13.09 2.98 -5.88
CA ARG A 105 14.06 2.29 -6.74
C ARG A 105 13.69 0.83 -6.99
N CYS A 106 13.14 0.15 -5.99
CA CYS A 106 12.83 -1.27 -6.02
C CYS A 106 11.31 -1.57 -6.04
N ILE A 107 10.48 -0.64 -6.52
CA ILE A 107 9.03 -0.72 -6.37
C ILE A 107 8.42 -1.96 -7.05
N VAL A 108 8.83 -2.30 -8.27
CA VAL A 108 8.33 -3.48 -8.98
C VAL A 108 8.64 -4.78 -8.24
N PRO A 109 9.91 -5.08 -7.90
CA PRO A 109 10.19 -6.28 -7.11
C PRO A 109 9.59 -6.23 -5.70
N ALA A 110 9.44 -5.04 -5.09
CA ALA A 110 8.78 -4.89 -3.80
C ALA A 110 7.32 -5.34 -3.88
N LEU A 111 6.55 -4.86 -4.88
CA LEU A 111 5.15 -5.25 -5.08
C LEU A 111 5.01 -6.75 -5.40
N ILE A 112 5.95 -7.34 -6.16
CA ILE A 112 5.99 -8.79 -6.40
C ILE A 112 6.21 -9.54 -5.07
N SER A 113 7.15 -9.08 -4.25
CA SER A 113 7.40 -9.68 -2.94
C SER A 113 6.18 -9.57 -2.03
N LEU A 114 5.58 -8.37 -1.97
CA LEU A 114 4.40 -8.12 -1.16
C LEU A 114 3.26 -9.04 -1.56
N LEU A 115 2.97 -9.18 -2.86
CA LEU A 115 1.89 -10.03 -3.35
C LEU A 115 2.12 -11.52 -3.09
N TYR A 116 3.25 -12.08 -3.55
CA TYR A 116 3.44 -13.54 -3.56
C TYR A 116 4.13 -14.06 -2.29
N PHE A 117 5.17 -13.37 -1.81
CA PHE A 117 5.95 -13.82 -0.66
C PHE A 117 5.26 -13.47 0.65
N THR A 118 4.61 -12.31 0.76
CA THR A 118 4.08 -11.86 2.07
C THR A 118 2.58 -12.06 2.18
N LEU A 119 1.77 -11.60 1.22
CA LEU A 119 0.31 -11.66 1.30
C LEU A 119 -0.21 -13.08 1.08
N ILE A 120 0.05 -13.66 -0.10
CA ILE A 120 -0.49 -14.99 -0.43
C ILE A 120 0.05 -16.06 0.52
N SER A 121 1.36 -16.00 0.83
CA SER A 121 1.96 -16.96 1.77
C SER A 121 1.59 -16.65 3.23
N GLY A 122 1.29 -15.39 3.55
CA GLY A 122 0.85 -14.94 4.88
C GLY A 122 -0.52 -15.44 5.28
N PHE A 123 -1.38 -15.82 4.31
CA PHE A 123 -2.62 -16.56 4.63
C PHE A 123 -2.36 -17.88 5.36
N GLY A 124 -1.12 -18.40 5.33
CA GLY A 124 -0.69 -19.53 6.16
C GLY A 124 -0.77 -19.31 7.67
N ALA A 125 -1.10 -18.10 8.14
CA ALA A 125 -1.52 -17.82 9.51
C ALA A 125 -3.06 -17.86 9.61
N PRO A 126 -3.67 -18.97 10.10
CA PRO A 126 -5.12 -19.18 10.04
C PRO A 126 -5.88 -18.23 10.99
N LYS A 127 -5.31 -17.94 12.17
CA LYS A 127 -5.89 -17.02 13.16
C LYS A 127 -6.07 -15.61 12.57
N LEU A 128 -5.05 -15.08 11.89
CA LEU A 128 -5.12 -13.81 11.14
C LEU A 128 -6.14 -13.89 9.99
N SER A 129 -6.10 -15.01 9.24
CA SER A 129 -7.00 -15.26 8.10
C SER A 129 -8.48 -15.30 8.51
N LYS A 130 -8.77 -15.69 9.75
CA LYS A 130 -10.14 -15.72 10.28
C LYS A 130 -10.78 -14.33 10.30
N VAL A 131 -10.04 -13.26 10.60
CA VAL A 131 -10.55 -11.88 10.57
C VAL A 131 -11.00 -11.51 9.15
N LEU A 132 -10.18 -11.84 8.15
CA LEU A 132 -10.44 -11.55 6.74
C LEU A 132 -11.62 -12.37 6.19
N ALA A 133 -11.74 -13.62 6.61
CA ALA A 133 -12.85 -14.50 6.24
C ALA A 133 -14.17 -14.02 6.87
N SER A 134 -14.17 -13.66 8.16
CA SER A 134 -15.38 -13.22 8.88
C SER A 134 -15.94 -11.89 8.40
N THR A 135 -15.08 -11.02 7.84
CA THR A 135 -15.49 -9.72 7.28
C THR A 135 -15.85 -9.79 5.79
N GLY A 136 -15.60 -10.93 5.14
CA GLY A 136 -15.72 -11.06 3.69
C GLY A 136 -14.72 -10.21 2.89
N TYR A 137 -13.75 -9.59 3.57
CA TYR A 137 -12.97 -8.47 3.02
C TYR A 137 -12.12 -8.91 1.82
N LEU A 138 -11.62 -10.16 1.81
CA LEU A 138 -10.88 -10.75 0.69
C LEU A 138 -11.54 -12.00 0.10
N SER A 139 -12.67 -12.45 0.65
CA SER A 139 -13.37 -13.67 0.21
C SER A 139 -14.65 -13.41 -0.58
N ASN A 140 -15.14 -12.17 -0.68
CA ASN A 140 -16.37 -11.79 -1.38
C ASN A 140 -16.21 -11.67 -2.92
N GLY A 141 -15.55 -12.63 -3.55
CA GLY A 141 -15.43 -12.71 -5.02
C GLY A 141 -14.26 -11.91 -5.61
N CYS A 142 -13.88 -12.25 -6.84
CA CYS A 142 -12.60 -11.82 -7.42
C CYS A 142 -12.49 -10.30 -7.59
N ALA A 143 -13.58 -9.63 -7.97
CA ALA A 143 -13.60 -8.17 -8.14
C ALA A 143 -13.36 -7.44 -6.82
N ALA A 144 -14.01 -7.90 -5.74
CA ALA A 144 -13.85 -7.32 -4.41
C ALA A 144 -12.43 -7.56 -3.88
N SER A 145 -11.92 -8.79 -3.97
CA SER A 145 -10.55 -9.12 -3.59
C SER A 145 -9.55 -8.23 -4.35
N TYR A 146 -9.69 -8.08 -5.67
CA TYR A 146 -8.80 -7.25 -6.47
C TYR A 146 -8.87 -5.76 -6.08
N ARG A 147 -10.07 -5.22 -5.84
CA ARG A 147 -10.24 -3.84 -5.36
C ARG A 147 -9.49 -3.60 -4.05
N ARG A 148 -9.54 -4.55 -3.11
CA ARG A 148 -8.85 -4.43 -1.81
C ARG A 148 -7.33 -4.50 -1.92
N LEU A 149 -6.80 -5.26 -2.88
CA LEU A 149 -5.38 -5.20 -3.21
C LEU A 149 -5.00 -3.78 -3.64
N LEU A 150 -5.77 -3.18 -4.56
CA LEU A 150 -5.51 -1.82 -5.05
C LEU A 150 -5.62 -0.74 -3.95
N GLU A 151 -6.53 -0.91 -2.99
CA GLU A 151 -6.65 0.01 -1.85
C GLU A 151 -5.39 -0.03 -0.97
N THR A 152 -4.87 -1.23 -0.69
CA THR A 152 -3.64 -1.42 0.08
C THR A 152 -2.42 -0.92 -0.70
N ASP A 153 -2.31 -1.26 -1.98
CA ASP A 153 -1.25 -0.76 -2.86
C ASP A 153 -1.26 0.77 -2.93
N SER A 154 -2.45 1.38 -2.99
CA SER A 154 -2.57 2.85 -2.99
C SER A 154 -2.06 3.46 -1.68
N MET A 155 -2.31 2.84 -0.53
CA MET A 155 -1.75 3.29 0.75
C MET A 155 -0.21 3.20 0.71
N ILE A 156 0.33 2.04 0.31
CA ILE A 156 1.78 1.78 0.29
C ILE A 156 2.48 2.78 -0.63
N ILE A 157 1.99 2.93 -1.87
CA ILE A 157 2.54 3.87 -2.85
C ILE A 157 2.47 5.29 -2.31
N THR A 158 1.33 5.70 -1.74
CA THR A 158 1.19 7.04 -1.16
C THR A 158 2.23 7.29 -0.07
N CYS A 159 2.45 6.32 0.82
CA CYS A 159 3.38 6.50 1.94
C CYS A 159 4.85 6.40 1.52
N LEU A 160 5.18 5.51 0.57
CA LEU A 160 6.56 5.15 0.25
C LEU A 160 7.14 5.79 -1.02
N THR A 161 6.30 6.36 -1.89
CA THR A 161 6.77 7.11 -3.07
C THR A 161 6.50 8.62 -2.96
N GLY A 162 6.05 9.08 -1.79
CA GLY A 162 5.86 10.50 -1.50
C GLY A 162 7.16 11.22 -1.14
N THR A 163 7.04 12.51 -0.82
CA THR A 163 8.10 13.29 -0.13
C THR A 163 8.13 12.98 1.36
N ILE A 164 9.17 13.43 2.08
CA ILE A 164 9.26 13.38 3.55
C ILE A 164 7.95 13.86 4.19
N SER A 165 7.44 14.99 3.71
CA SER A 165 6.22 15.62 4.22
C SER A 165 5.00 14.72 4.13
N THR A 166 4.98 13.70 3.27
CA THR A 166 3.80 12.83 3.09
C THR A 166 3.40 12.09 4.38
N LEU A 167 4.35 11.79 5.25
CA LEU A 167 4.13 11.10 6.53
C LEU A 167 4.11 12.07 7.74
N GLU A 168 4.34 13.36 7.53
CA GLU A 168 4.18 14.37 8.59
C GLU A 168 2.70 14.49 9.00
N PRO A 169 2.43 14.91 10.25
CA PRO A 169 1.07 15.15 10.73
C PRO A 169 0.22 15.93 9.72
N ASN A 170 -1.04 15.51 9.56
CA ASN A 170 -2.01 16.08 8.62
C ASN A 170 -1.75 15.85 7.13
N HIS A 171 -0.63 15.25 6.71
CA HIS A 171 -0.40 14.95 5.30
C HIS A 171 -1.05 13.62 4.87
N ILE A 172 -1.08 13.37 3.55
CA ILE A 172 -1.91 12.31 2.97
C ILE A 172 -1.50 10.89 3.40
N GLY A 173 -0.21 10.61 3.55
CA GLY A 173 0.29 9.31 4.02
C GLY A 173 -0.01 9.08 5.50
N TRP A 174 0.20 10.11 6.33
CA TRP A 174 -0.19 10.10 7.75
C TRP A 174 -1.69 9.84 7.92
N GLN A 175 -2.53 10.57 7.17
CA GLN A 175 -3.98 10.36 7.19
C GLN A 175 -4.36 8.96 6.69
N SER A 176 -3.66 8.44 5.68
CA SER A 176 -3.91 7.08 5.17
C SER A 176 -3.66 6.03 6.23
N CYS A 177 -2.58 6.15 7.01
CA CYS A 177 -2.29 5.25 8.13
C CYS A 177 -3.40 5.29 9.19
N LEU A 178 -3.80 6.50 9.62
CA LEU A 178 -4.85 6.63 10.64
C LEU A 178 -6.24 6.16 10.16
N ARG A 179 -6.56 6.31 8.87
CA ARG A 179 -7.79 5.74 8.30
C ARG A 179 -7.80 4.22 8.38
N VAL A 180 -6.67 3.57 8.10
CA VAL A 180 -6.54 2.11 8.24
C VAL A 180 -6.61 1.69 9.71
N ARG A 181 -5.99 2.44 10.62
CA ARG A 181 -6.09 2.18 12.06
C ARG A 181 -7.53 2.27 12.58
N LEU A 182 -8.28 3.32 12.19
CA LEU A 182 -9.70 3.45 12.52
C LEU A 182 -10.56 2.36 11.86
N LEU A 183 -10.20 1.91 10.65
CA LEU A 183 -10.82 0.74 10.03
C LEU A 183 -10.58 -0.53 10.85
N HIS A 184 -9.37 -0.75 11.36
CA HIS A 184 -9.05 -1.89 12.23
C HIS A 184 -9.87 -1.85 13.52
N ALA A 185 -9.93 -0.69 14.19
CA ALA A 185 -10.78 -0.51 15.38
C ALA A 185 -12.26 -0.78 15.06
N ARG A 186 -12.75 -0.34 13.90
CA ARG A 186 -14.13 -0.63 13.45
C ARG A 186 -14.38 -2.13 13.27
N ILE A 187 -13.46 -2.84 12.60
CA ILE A 187 -13.57 -4.29 12.40
C ILE A 187 -13.56 -5.01 13.75
N ARG A 188 -12.67 -4.61 14.67
CA ARG A 188 -12.59 -5.16 16.03
C ARG A 188 -13.89 -4.92 16.80
N TYR A 189 -14.40 -3.70 16.78
CA TYR A 189 -15.68 -3.34 17.39
C TYR A 189 -16.83 -4.20 16.85
N MET A 190 -16.93 -4.35 15.53
CA MET A 190 -17.98 -5.15 14.89
C MET A 190 -17.88 -6.62 15.27
N LEU A 191 -16.69 -7.23 15.22
CA LEU A 191 -16.51 -8.66 15.55
C LEU A 191 -16.74 -8.97 17.04
N LEU A 192 -16.43 -8.03 17.94
CA LEU A 192 -16.59 -8.23 19.39
C LEU A 192 -18.02 -7.95 19.88
N ASN A 193 -18.72 -6.98 19.29
CA ASN A 193 -20.01 -6.51 19.78
C ASN A 193 -21.20 -6.93 18.91
N GLU A 194 -21.00 -7.19 17.62
CA GLU A 194 -22.06 -7.54 16.68
C GLU A 194 -22.00 -9.02 16.30
N GLN A 195 -23.16 -9.64 16.08
CA GLN A 195 -23.21 -10.97 15.49
C GLN A 195 -23.03 -10.86 13.97
N HIS A 196 -21.82 -11.07 13.48
CA HIS A 196 -21.54 -11.14 12.03
C HIS A 196 -21.78 -12.56 11.53
N GLY A 197 -22.72 -12.73 10.59
CA GLY A 197 -23.04 -14.04 9.99
C GLY A 197 -23.61 -15.08 10.95
N GLY A 198 -24.17 -14.65 12.10
CA GLY A 198 -24.78 -15.52 13.11
C GLY A 198 -23.81 -16.21 14.06
N ILE A 199 -22.50 -15.92 13.98
CA ILE A 199 -21.47 -16.50 14.85
C ILE A 199 -20.78 -15.38 15.63
N LYS A 200 -20.70 -15.52 16.95
CA LYS A 200 -19.94 -14.61 17.82
C LYS A 200 -18.44 -14.91 17.70
N TRP A 201 -17.60 -13.88 17.66
CA TRP A 201 -16.15 -14.06 17.68
C TRP A 201 -15.69 -14.74 18.97
N ASP A 202 -14.90 -15.81 18.84
CA ASP A 202 -14.27 -16.51 19.97
C ASP A 202 -12.91 -15.89 20.28
N THR A 203 -12.86 -15.03 21.29
CA THR A 203 -11.60 -14.40 21.73
C THR A 203 -10.66 -15.36 22.45
N ALA A 204 -11.16 -16.46 23.02
CA ALA A 204 -10.32 -17.46 23.67
C ALA A 204 -9.52 -18.26 22.63
N GLU A 205 -10.16 -18.62 21.53
CA GLU A 205 -9.50 -19.33 20.43
C GLU A 205 -8.69 -18.38 19.53
N PHE A 206 -9.32 -17.31 19.04
CA PHE A 206 -8.73 -16.44 18.01
C PHE A 206 -8.02 -15.20 18.55
N GLY A 207 -8.13 -14.92 19.85
CA GLY A 207 -7.61 -13.68 20.44
C GLY A 207 -8.51 -12.49 20.10
N ILE A 208 -8.10 -11.30 20.52
CA ILE A 208 -8.74 -10.05 20.09
C ILE A 208 -8.49 -9.89 18.58
N PRO A 209 -9.50 -9.56 17.76
CA PRO A 209 -9.28 -9.32 16.33
C PRO A 209 -8.25 -8.21 16.09
N ILE A 210 -7.30 -8.44 15.17
CA ILE A 210 -6.28 -7.45 14.80
C ILE A 210 -5.48 -7.03 16.04
N ASN A 211 -5.04 -8.00 16.84
CA ASN A 211 -4.26 -7.76 18.06
C ASN A 211 -2.81 -7.34 17.73
N GLN A 212 -2.00 -7.08 18.77
CA GLN A 212 -0.61 -6.68 18.59
C GLN A 212 0.24 -7.74 17.87
N GLU A 213 0.02 -9.05 18.08
CA GLU A 213 0.76 -10.09 17.32
C GLU A 213 0.40 -10.04 15.82
N ASP A 214 -0.89 -9.92 15.50
CA ASP A 214 -1.39 -9.78 14.12
C ASP A 214 -0.82 -8.54 13.42
N LEU A 215 -0.79 -7.40 14.12
CA LEU A 215 -0.21 -6.16 13.60
C LEU A 215 1.31 -6.30 13.40
N LEU A 216 2.02 -6.93 14.33
CA LEU A 216 3.47 -7.13 14.25
C LEU A 216 3.84 -8.05 13.08
N VAL A 217 3.18 -9.20 12.91
CA VAL A 217 3.49 -10.12 11.79
C VAL A 217 3.16 -9.47 10.45
N THR A 218 2.10 -8.67 10.39
CA THR A 218 1.74 -7.91 9.19
C THR A 218 2.80 -6.84 8.90
N LEU A 219 3.24 -6.08 9.90
CA LEU A 219 4.33 -5.10 9.77
C LEU A 219 5.63 -5.77 9.29
N MET A 220 5.98 -6.93 9.85
CA MET A 220 7.15 -7.71 9.42
C MET A 220 7.01 -8.20 7.96
N GLY A 221 5.79 -8.52 7.52
CA GLY A 221 5.47 -8.82 6.13
C GLY A 221 5.81 -7.65 5.21
N PHE A 222 5.40 -6.44 5.58
CA PHE A 222 5.65 -5.24 4.80
C PHE A 222 7.11 -4.74 4.82
N SER A 223 7.85 -5.07 5.87
CA SER A 223 9.20 -4.53 6.15
C SER A 223 10.28 -5.59 5.94
N PHE A 224 10.62 -6.33 7.01
CA PHE A 224 11.68 -7.33 7.01
C PHE A 224 11.52 -8.39 5.92
N SER A 225 10.30 -8.90 5.71
CA SER A 225 10.06 -9.99 4.75
C SER A 225 10.31 -9.54 3.31
N VAL A 226 10.13 -8.26 2.98
CA VAL A 226 10.51 -7.70 1.67
C VAL A 226 12.03 -7.68 1.52
N LEU A 227 12.76 -7.22 2.54
CA LEU A 227 14.24 -7.23 2.54
C LEU A 227 14.81 -8.65 2.47
N PHE A 228 14.23 -9.58 3.22
CA PHE A 228 14.58 -11.00 3.17
C PHE A 228 14.32 -11.58 1.77
N SER A 229 13.15 -11.35 1.20
CA SER A 229 12.82 -11.78 -0.16
C SER A 229 13.79 -11.20 -1.20
N PHE A 230 14.14 -9.92 -1.06
CA PHE A 230 15.15 -9.28 -1.89
C PHE A 230 16.50 -9.97 -1.79
N LYS A 231 16.98 -10.23 -0.58
CA LYS A 231 18.29 -10.83 -0.36
C LYS A 231 18.34 -12.31 -0.79
N GLU A 232 17.39 -13.11 -0.31
CA GLU A 232 17.45 -14.57 -0.34
C GLU A 232 16.67 -15.20 -1.51
N ARG A 233 15.69 -14.50 -2.09
CA ARG A 233 14.82 -15.06 -3.14
C ARG A 233 15.00 -14.38 -4.49
N MET A 234 15.09 -13.05 -4.48
CA MET A 234 15.22 -12.22 -5.68
C MET A 234 16.63 -11.73 -5.93
N TYR A 235 17.57 -11.91 -4.99
CA TYR A 235 18.98 -11.48 -5.05
C TYR A 235 19.18 -10.01 -5.49
N ILE A 236 18.33 -9.12 -4.98
CA ILE A 236 18.44 -7.67 -5.12
C ILE A 236 19.37 -7.15 -4.02
N ARG A 237 20.38 -6.38 -4.42
CA ARG A 237 21.32 -5.78 -3.48
C ARG A 237 20.76 -4.49 -2.89
N PHE A 238 21.06 -4.27 -1.61
CA PHE A 238 20.81 -3.06 -0.84
C PHE A 238 21.96 -2.81 0.15
N SER A 239 22.21 -1.53 0.47
CA SER A 239 23.20 -1.15 1.47
C SER A 239 22.58 -1.18 2.87
N THR A 240 23.42 -1.08 3.89
CA THR A 240 22.97 -1.01 5.29
C THR A 240 22.09 0.23 5.54
N GLU A 241 22.40 1.36 4.89
CA GLU A 241 21.63 2.60 5.02
C GLU A 241 20.24 2.46 4.41
N GLU A 242 20.14 1.82 3.23
CA GLU A 242 18.86 1.53 2.58
C GLU A 242 18.01 0.57 3.42
N GLU A 243 18.64 -0.46 4.00
CA GLU A 243 18.01 -1.40 4.91
C GLU A 243 17.44 -0.68 6.14
N GLN A 244 18.27 0.12 6.82
CA GLN A 244 17.88 0.88 8.01
C GLN A 244 16.79 1.90 7.70
N GLY A 245 16.92 2.67 6.61
CA GLY A 245 15.91 3.63 6.19
C GLY A 245 14.57 2.96 5.89
N TYR A 246 14.58 1.80 5.22
CA TYR A 246 13.37 1.04 4.91
C TYR A 246 12.69 0.48 6.17
N LEU A 247 13.46 -0.05 7.11
CA LEU A 247 12.91 -0.47 8.40
C LEU A 247 12.36 0.72 9.18
N HIS A 248 13.04 1.87 9.16
CA HIS A 248 12.65 3.06 9.91
C HIS A 248 11.33 3.68 9.44
N VAL A 249 11.12 3.78 8.11
CA VAL A 249 9.83 4.26 7.58
C VAL A 249 8.69 3.33 7.99
N TRP A 250 8.91 2.02 7.97
CA TRP A 250 7.92 1.05 8.45
C TRP A 250 7.75 1.09 9.97
N ARG A 251 8.79 1.35 10.76
CA ARG A 251 8.66 1.56 12.22
C ARG A 251 7.69 2.70 12.52
N TYR A 252 7.86 3.84 11.85
CA TYR A 252 6.97 4.99 12.01
C TYR A 252 5.55 4.73 11.50
N MET A 253 5.39 4.10 10.35
CA MET A 253 4.07 3.68 9.86
C MET A 253 3.40 2.70 10.83
N GLY A 254 4.15 1.76 11.42
CA GLY A 254 3.65 0.83 12.43
C GLY A 254 3.11 1.53 13.67
N TRP A 255 3.82 2.55 14.17
CA TRP A 255 3.34 3.39 15.27
C TRP A 255 2.04 4.13 14.91
N LEU A 256 1.96 4.71 13.72
CA LEU A 256 0.72 5.34 13.23
C LEU A 256 -0.43 4.33 13.08
N LEU A 257 -0.13 3.07 12.79
CA LEU A 257 -1.10 1.97 12.66
C LEU A 257 -1.52 1.34 14.00
N GLY A 258 -0.98 1.82 15.13
CA GLY A 258 -1.36 1.38 16.48
C GLY A 258 -0.53 0.24 17.05
N ILE A 259 0.64 -0.03 16.47
CA ILE A 259 1.62 -0.94 17.08
C ILE A 259 2.29 -0.20 18.25
N ASP A 260 2.29 -0.83 19.42
CA ASP A 260 3.05 -0.33 20.57
C ASP A 260 4.55 -0.36 20.23
N ASP A 261 5.23 0.78 20.40
CA ASP A 261 6.65 0.92 20.08
C ASP A 261 7.52 -0.04 20.91
N HIS A 262 7.07 -0.46 22.10
CA HIS A 262 7.77 -1.45 22.91
C HIS A 262 7.88 -2.83 22.24
N PHE A 263 6.91 -3.19 21.37
CA PHE A 263 6.93 -4.46 20.62
C PHE A 263 7.48 -4.30 19.19
N ASN A 264 7.63 -3.07 18.70
CA ASN A 264 7.99 -2.78 17.32
C ASN A 264 9.46 -3.12 17.04
N SER A 265 9.69 -4.23 16.33
CA SER A 265 11.04 -4.73 16.06
C SER A 265 11.73 -4.14 14.81
N CYS A 266 11.13 -3.14 14.15
CA CYS A 266 11.72 -2.43 13.01
C CYS A 266 12.88 -1.48 13.39
N GLU A 267 13.48 -1.61 14.57
CA GLU A 267 14.68 -0.88 14.96
C GLU A 267 15.93 -1.39 14.23
N THR A 268 16.04 -2.71 14.04
CA THR A 268 17.19 -3.35 13.41
C THR A 268 16.74 -4.57 12.63
N TYR A 269 17.52 -4.95 11.61
CA TYR A 269 17.25 -6.15 10.82
C TYR A 269 17.19 -7.41 11.68
N ASP A 270 18.07 -7.55 12.68
CA ASP A 270 18.12 -8.74 13.53
C ASP A 270 16.90 -8.86 14.46
N LYS A 271 16.47 -7.75 15.08
CA LYS A 271 15.22 -7.73 15.85
C LYS A 271 14.03 -8.09 14.98
N ALA A 272 13.92 -7.46 13.80
CA ALA A 272 12.83 -7.74 12.87
C ALA A 272 12.83 -9.19 12.37
N ARG A 273 14.03 -9.74 12.08
CA ARG A 273 14.22 -11.15 11.72
C ARG A 273 13.73 -12.09 12.80
N THR A 274 14.26 -11.95 14.00
CA THR A 274 13.98 -12.87 15.11
C THR A 274 12.50 -12.81 15.52
N LEU A 275 11.87 -11.62 15.49
CA LEU A 275 10.43 -11.50 15.70
C LEU A 275 9.63 -12.22 14.59
N THR A 276 10.01 -12.04 13.32
CA THR A 276 9.35 -12.70 12.18
C THR A 276 9.45 -14.23 12.30
N GLU A 277 10.65 -14.74 12.57
CA GLU A 277 10.93 -16.17 12.76
C GLU A 277 10.11 -16.74 13.93
N SER A 278 10.05 -16.01 15.04
CA SER A 278 9.27 -16.35 16.24
C SER A 278 7.77 -16.47 15.95
N ILE A 279 7.16 -15.42 15.37
CA ILE A 279 5.71 -15.42 15.10
C ILE A 279 5.37 -16.45 14.02
N LEU A 280 6.14 -16.56 12.94
CA LEU A 280 5.86 -17.56 11.90
C LEU A 280 5.96 -19.00 12.44
N HIS A 281 6.88 -19.28 13.36
CA HIS A 281 6.94 -20.56 14.04
C HIS A 281 5.71 -20.79 14.94
N HIS A 282 5.24 -19.73 15.61
CA HIS A 282 4.10 -19.78 16.52
C HIS A 282 2.76 -20.00 15.79
N ILE A 283 2.46 -19.21 14.75
CA ILE A 283 1.13 -19.17 14.12
C ILE A 283 1.08 -19.74 12.69
N GLY A 284 2.21 -20.08 12.08
CA GLY A 284 2.29 -20.52 10.69
C GLY A 284 1.85 -21.96 10.45
N ARG A 285 0.53 -22.21 10.53
CA ARG A 285 -0.09 -23.53 10.27
C ARG A 285 -1.26 -23.38 9.29
N PRO A 286 -1.00 -23.43 7.97
CA PRO A 286 -2.06 -23.26 6.97
C PRO A 286 -3.22 -24.24 7.16
N ASP A 287 -4.45 -23.74 7.03
CA ASP A 287 -5.68 -24.53 7.10
C ASP A 287 -6.55 -24.36 5.84
N GLU A 288 -7.80 -24.80 5.89
CA GLU A 288 -8.74 -24.64 4.78
C GLU A 288 -9.08 -23.17 4.48
N THR A 289 -9.17 -22.31 5.50
CA THR A 289 -9.36 -20.87 5.35
C THR A 289 -8.17 -20.23 4.66
N SER A 290 -6.95 -20.63 5.03
CA SER A 290 -5.70 -20.21 4.38
C SER A 290 -5.72 -20.53 2.88
N CYS A 291 -6.11 -21.76 2.53
CA CYS A 291 -6.21 -22.20 1.14
C CYS A 291 -7.25 -21.37 0.38
N LEU A 292 -8.43 -21.15 0.96
CA LEU A 292 -9.50 -20.39 0.32
C LEU A 292 -9.05 -18.97 -0.02
N LEU A 293 -8.44 -18.25 0.93
CA LEU A 293 -7.98 -16.88 0.70
C LEU A 293 -6.84 -16.81 -0.33
N ALA A 294 -5.86 -17.71 -0.23
CA ALA A 294 -4.76 -17.77 -1.19
C ALA A 294 -5.27 -18.00 -2.62
N HIS A 295 -6.14 -19.00 -2.81
CA HIS A 295 -6.71 -19.31 -4.12
C HIS A 295 -7.58 -18.16 -4.64
N GLN A 296 -8.35 -17.53 -3.76
CA GLN A 296 -9.21 -16.41 -4.11
C GLN A 296 -8.41 -15.20 -4.62
N VAL A 297 -7.33 -14.84 -3.93
CA VAL A 297 -6.43 -13.76 -4.37
C VAL A 297 -5.73 -14.12 -5.68
N ILE A 298 -5.23 -15.36 -5.83
CA ILE A 298 -4.60 -15.79 -7.09
C ILE A 298 -5.58 -15.72 -8.26
N LYS A 299 -6.83 -16.17 -8.07
CA LYS A 299 -7.87 -16.05 -9.10
C LYS A 299 -8.17 -14.59 -9.45
N ALA A 300 -8.24 -13.71 -8.45
CA ALA A 300 -8.48 -12.30 -8.66
C ALA A 300 -7.37 -11.65 -9.51
N ILE A 301 -6.11 -11.88 -9.16
CA ILE A 301 -4.99 -11.31 -9.93
C ILE A 301 -4.87 -11.92 -11.33
N ALA A 302 -5.18 -13.21 -11.52
CA ALA A 302 -5.18 -13.85 -12.83
C ALA A 302 -6.24 -13.26 -13.79
N ILE A 303 -7.35 -12.74 -13.25
CA ILE A 303 -8.43 -12.12 -14.03
C ILE A 303 -8.13 -10.65 -14.33
N TYR A 304 -7.65 -9.91 -13.33
CA TYR A 304 -7.64 -8.44 -13.39
C TYR A 304 -6.27 -7.80 -13.58
N LEU A 305 -5.15 -8.52 -13.35
CA LEU A 305 -3.85 -7.97 -13.71
C LEU A 305 -3.74 -7.86 -15.23
N PRO A 306 -3.16 -6.77 -15.76
CA PRO A 306 -3.02 -6.55 -17.20
C PRO A 306 -1.93 -7.42 -17.86
N ILE A 307 -1.41 -8.39 -17.12
CA ILE A 307 -0.48 -9.42 -17.60
C ILE A 307 -1.32 -10.69 -17.65
N PRO A 308 -1.61 -11.25 -18.83
CA PRO A 308 -2.39 -12.48 -18.96
C PRO A 308 -1.57 -13.66 -18.42
N ALA A 309 -1.61 -13.84 -17.11
CA ALA A 309 -0.97 -14.93 -16.40
C ALA A 309 -2.05 -15.85 -15.84
N ARG A 310 -1.86 -17.15 -16.07
CA ARG A 310 -2.79 -18.16 -15.56
C ARG A 310 -2.60 -18.34 -14.06
N PHE A 311 -3.61 -18.90 -13.41
CA PHE A 311 -3.57 -19.26 -11.99
C PHE A 311 -2.30 -20.06 -11.62
N GLU A 312 -1.87 -20.97 -12.50
CA GLU A 312 -0.69 -21.81 -12.32
C GLU A 312 0.63 -21.01 -12.38
N PHE A 313 0.69 -19.95 -13.18
CA PHE A 313 1.87 -19.08 -13.23
C PHE A 313 2.05 -18.33 -11.90
N HIS A 314 0.96 -17.76 -11.38
CA HIS A 314 0.96 -17.11 -10.08
C HIS A 314 1.27 -18.10 -8.93
N SER A 315 0.76 -19.31 -9.03
CA SER A 315 1.09 -20.39 -8.08
C SER A 315 2.59 -20.75 -8.13
N GLN A 316 3.18 -20.76 -9.32
CA GLN A 316 4.62 -20.95 -9.49
C GLN A 316 5.45 -19.80 -8.91
N MET A 317 4.97 -18.55 -8.97
CA MET A 317 5.61 -17.41 -8.30
C MET A 317 5.63 -17.59 -6.78
N VAL A 318 4.54 -18.07 -6.18
CA VAL A 318 4.49 -18.41 -4.75
C VAL A 318 5.49 -19.52 -4.42
N ARG A 319 5.52 -20.61 -5.20
CA ARG A 319 6.51 -21.69 -5.04
C ARG A 319 7.95 -21.16 -5.08
N LYS A 320 8.27 -20.29 -6.04
CA LYS A 320 9.61 -19.73 -6.19
C LYS A 320 10.04 -18.90 -4.97
N LEU A 321 9.13 -18.13 -4.38
CA LEU A 321 9.46 -17.17 -3.32
C LEU A 321 9.28 -17.75 -1.92
N ALA A 322 8.21 -18.51 -1.67
CA ALA A 322 7.89 -19.08 -0.36
C ALA A 322 8.26 -20.57 -0.19
N GLY A 323 8.65 -21.23 -1.28
CA GLY A 323 9.06 -22.63 -1.30
C GLY A 323 7.91 -23.61 -1.47
N ASP A 324 8.23 -24.81 -1.96
CA ASP A 324 7.24 -25.85 -2.29
C ASP A 324 6.46 -26.33 -1.08
N VAL A 325 7.12 -26.55 0.06
CA VAL A 325 6.46 -27.01 1.31
C VAL A 325 5.31 -26.07 1.70
N TRP A 326 5.50 -24.76 1.56
CA TRP A 326 4.48 -23.77 1.92
C TRP A 326 3.37 -23.69 0.87
N ALA A 327 3.73 -23.77 -0.40
CA ALA A 327 2.77 -23.80 -1.50
C ALA A 327 1.89 -25.07 -1.47
N ASP A 328 2.47 -26.21 -1.13
CA ASP A 328 1.76 -27.49 -0.96
C ASP A 328 0.80 -27.42 0.22
N ALA A 329 1.21 -26.82 1.34
CA ALA A 329 0.34 -26.59 2.49
C ALA A 329 -0.86 -25.68 2.16
N LEU A 330 -0.69 -24.76 1.20
CA LEU A 330 -1.78 -23.92 0.64
C LEU A 330 -2.55 -24.59 -0.51
N LYS A 331 -2.28 -25.88 -0.78
CA LYS A 331 -2.89 -26.67 -1.86
C LYS A 331 -2.75 -26.01 -3.23
N LEU A 332 -1.62 -25.35 -3.50
CA LEU A 332 -1.35 -24.75 -4.80
C LEU A 332 -0.92 -25.81 -5.81
N PRO A 333 -1.24 -25.65 -7.12
CA PRO A 333 -0.84 -26.56 -8.18
C PRO A 333 0.64 -26.92 -8.14
N PRO A 334 1.02 -28.15 -8.51
CA PRO A 334 2.42 -28.58 -8.50
C PRO A 334 3.27 -27.75 -9.46
N GLY A 335 4.59 -27.77 -9.22
CA GLY A 335 5.53 -26.97 -9.98
C GLY A 335 5.48 -27.27 -11.49
N ASN A 336 5.48 -26.21 -12.30
CA ASN A 336 5.54 -26.29 -13.75
C ASN A 336 6.93 -25.82 -14.24
N ARG A 337 7.66 -26.72 -14.92
CA ARG A 337 9.03 -26.45 -15.38
C ARG A 337 9.12 -25.27 -16.34
N LEU A 338 8.13 -25.09 -17.22
CA LEU A 338 8.10 -23.96 -18.16
C LEU A 338 7.93 -22.64 -17.40
N PHE A 339 6.96 -22.56 -16.48
CA PHE A 339 6.77 -21.35 -15.68
C PHE A 339 7.96 -21.08 -14.77
N SER A 340 8.55 -22.12 -14.17
CA SER A 340 9.78 -21.99 -13.39
C SER A 340 10.90 -21.37 -14.23
N PHE A 341 11.14 -21.90 -15.44
CA PHE A 341 12.15 -21.37 -16.36
C PHE A 341 11.88 -19.90 -16.74
N ILE A 342 10.63 -19.56 -17.06
CA ILE A 342 10.23 -18.18 -17.36
C ILE A 342 10.52 -17.26 -16.16
N ILE A 343 10.21 -17.69 -14.94
CA ILE A 343 10.45 -16.90 -13.73
C ILE A 343 11.94 -16.73 -13.45
N GLU A 344 12.76 -17.77 -13.64
CA GLU A 344 14.23 -17.68 -13.52
C GLU A 344 14.83 -16.67 -14.51
N ILE A 345 14.22 -16.46 -15.67
CA ILE A 345 14.65 -15.43 -16.62
C ILE A 345 14.19 -14.04 -16.19
N LYS A 346 12.96 -13.90 -15.68
CA LYS A 346 12.39 -12.59 -15.29
C LYS A 346 13.07 -11.99 -14.06
N LEU A 347 13.38 -12.80 -13.05
CA LEU A 347 13.95 -12.30 -11.77
C LEU A 347 15.29 -11.55 -11.93
N PRO A 348 16.28 -12.04 -12.70
CA PRO A 348 17.51 -11.30 -12.99
C PRO A 348 17.28 -9.94 -13.64
N VAL A 349 16.21 -9.76 -14.44
CA VAL A 349 15.93 -8.45 -15.04
C VAL A 349 15.51 -7.45 -13.99
N PHE A 350 14.68 -7.83 -13.01
CA PHE A 350 14.35 -6.94 -11.89
C PHE A 350 15.60 -6.55 -11.09
N ARG A 351 16.58 -7.46 -10.95
CA ARG A 351 17.90 -7.14 -10.36
C ARG A 351 18.65 -6.11 -11.19
N LEU A 352 18.70 -6.31 -12.51
CA LEU A 352 19.37 -5.40 -13.44
C LEU A 352 18.74 -4.00 -13.40
N VAL A 353 17.41 -3.90 -13.44
CA VAL A 353 16.69 -2.61 -13.36
C VAL A 353 16.97 -1.92 -12.02
N SER A 354 16.92 -2.67 -10.91
CA SER A 354 17.22 -2.13 -9.58
C SER A 354 18.68 -1.68 -9.43
N TRP A 355 19.62 -2.37 -10.08
CA TRP A 355 21.04 -2.03 -10.12
C TRP A 355 21.32 -0.80 -10.97
N LEU A 356 20.71 -0.71 -12.15
CA LEU A 356 20.78 0.48 -13.01
C LEU A 356 20.22 1.70 -12.29
N GLY A 357 19.07 1.56 -11.62
CA GLY A 357 18.47 2.65 -10.84
C GLY A 357 19.36 3.15 -9.70
N ARG A 358 20.12 2.26 -9.04
CA ARG A 358 21.06 2.62 -7.97
C ARG A 358 22.20 3.48 -8.51
N ASN A 359 22.84 3.01 -9.58
CA ASN A 359 23.98 3.73 -10.16
C ASN A 359 23.54 5.05 -10.79
N TRP A 360 22.30 5.13 -11.27
CA TRP A 360 21.70 6.36 -11.76
C TRP A 360 21.42 7.38 -10.66
N GLN A 361 20.88 6.95 -9.51
CA GLN A 361 20.60 7.84 -8.37
C GLN A 361 21.85 8.48 -7.78
N HIS A 362 23.01 7.83 -7.88
CA HIS A 362 24.29 8.42 -7.44
C HIS A 362 24.71 9.67 -8.24
N ASP A 363 24.23 9.81 -9.49
CA ASP A 363 24.58 10.92 -10.38
C ASP A 363 23.61 12.11 -10.30
N LEU A 364 22.50 11.99 -9.54
CA LEU A 364 21.52 13.06 -9.35
C LEU A 364 21.80 13.83 -8.04
N PRO A 365 21.64 15.18 -8.03
CA PRO A 365 21.82 15.95 -6.81
C PRO A 365 20.83 15.50 -5.73
N LYS A 366 21.35 15.17 -4.54
CA LYS A 366 20.61 14.66 -3.37
C LYS A 366 19.47 15.57 -2.87
N HIS A 367 19.43 16.82 -3.35
CA HIS A 367 18.45 17.85 -2.95
C HIS A 367 17.46 18.23 -4.06
N ALA A 368 17.47 17.55 -5.22
CA ALA A 368 16.44 17.77 -6.23
C ALA A 368 15.07 17.30 -5.69
N PRO A 369 13.98 18.06 -5.88
CA PRO A 369 12.65 17.61 -5.49
C PRO A 369 12.38 16.22 -6.05
N LEU A 370 11.80 15.32 -5.25
CA LEU A 370 11.47 13.95 -5.67
C LEU A 370 10.66 13.93 -6.98
N ILE A 371 9.91 15.00 -7.30
CA ILE A 371 9.19 15.16 -8.57
C ILE A 371 10.14 15.25 -9.79
N GLU A 372 11.32 15.86 -9.65
CA GLU A 372 12.34 15.91 -10.72
C GLU A 372 13.09 14.58 -10.86
N GLN A 373 13.40 13.88 -9.74
CA GLN A 373 13.93 12.51 -9.79
C GLN A 373 12.88 11.49 -10.28
N GLN A 374 11.60 11.74 -10.00
CA GLN A 374 10.46 10.95 -10.46
C GLN A 374 10.08 11.23 -11.91
N SER A 375 10.50 12.35 -12.52
CA SER A 375 10.16 12.63 -13.92
C SER A 375 10.72 11.58 -14.90
N SER A 376 11.84 10.94 -14.55
CA SER A 376 12.44 9.83 -15.31
C SER A 376 11.94 8.44 -14.88
N LEU A 377 11.53 8.24 -13.62
CA LEU A 377 10.93 6.99 -13.11
C LEU A 377 9.40 6.88 -13.29
N SER A 378 8.70 7.98 -13.45
CA SER A 378 7.25 8.05 -13.71
C SER A 378 6.88 7.42 -15.05
N LEU A 379 7.81 7.40 -16.02
CA LEU A 379 7.68 6.68 -17.27
C LEU A 379 7.76 5.15 -17.09
N LEU A 380 8.45 4.65 -16.06
CA LEU A 380 8.49 3.23 -15.69
C LEU A 380 7.23 2.79 -14.91
N LEU A 381 6.62 3.73 -14.18
CA LEU A 381 5.39 3.54 -13.41
C LEU A 381 4.12 3.87 -14.19
N HIS A 382 4.26 4.38 -15.41
CA HIS A 382 3.13 4.80 -16.23
C HIS A 382 2.10 3.70 -16.51
N PRO A 383 2.42 2.39 -16.59
CA PRO A 383 1.38 1.36 -16.66
C PRO A 383 0.50 1.35 -15.42
N VAL A 384 1.07 1.47 -14.21
CA VAL A 384 0.34 1.45 -12.92
C VAL A 384 -0.53 2.70 -12.74
N PHE A 385 -0.01 3.88 -13.11
CA PHE A 385 -0.79 5.12 -13.10
C PHE A 385 -1.86 5.15 -14.21
N LEU A 386 -1.57 4.61 -15.39
CA LEU A 386 -2.54 4.45 -16.47
C LEU A 386 -3.63 3.45 -16.07
N ILE A 387 -3.31 2.39 -15.34
CA ILE A 387 -4.28 1.44 -14.77
C ILE A 387 -5.15 2.15 -13.72
N LYS A 388 -4.57 2.95 -12.81
CA LYS A 388 -5.34 3.78 -11.86
C LYS A 388 -6.30 4.73 -12.59
N TYR A 389 -5.83 5.39 -13.65
CA TYR A 389 -6.64 6.27 -14.49
C TYR A 389 -7.75 5.52 -15.25
N LEU A 390 -7.44 4.38 -15.88
CA LEU A 390 -8.40 3.56 -16.64
C LEU A 390 -9.45 2.89 -15.74
N LEU A 391 -9.06 2.45 -14.54
CA LEU A 391 -9.95 1.86 -13.54
C LEU A 391 -10.87 2.91 -12.89
N GLN A 392 -10.39 4.15 -12.72
CA GLN A 392 -11.22 5.25 -12.22
C GLN A 392 -12.16 5.84 -13.29
N THR A 393 -11.88 5.64 -14.58
CA THR A 393 -12.64 6.28 -15.68
C THR A 393 -13.56 5.33 -16.46
N ASN A 394 -13.67 4.05 -16.10
CA ASN A 394 -14.54 3.08 -16.80
C ASN A 394 -14.25 2.94 -18.31
N VAL A 395 -13.04 3.28 -18.76
CA VAL A 395 -12.66 3.22 -20.18
C VAL A 395 -12.01 1.87 -20.49
N ARG A 396 -12.67 1.03 -21.29
CA ARG A 396 -12.11 -0.25 -21.77
C ARG A 396 -11.07 0.00 -22.88
N PRO A 397 -9.86 -0.59 -22.83
CA PRO A 397 -8.90 -0.47 -23.92
C PRO A 397 -9.24 -1.43 -25.08
N PHE A 398 -9.32 -0.90 -26.31
CA PHE A 398 -9.44 -1.69 -27.55
C PHE A 398 -8.10 -1.66 -28.30
N MET A 399 -7.58 -2.82 -28.72
CA MET A 399 -6.44 -2.92 -29.63
C MET A 399 -6.88 -2.72 -31.09
N LEU A 400 -6.16 -1.87 -31.85
CA LEU A 400 -6.28 -1.79 -33.31
C LEU A 400 -4.99 -2.27 -33.96
N LYS A 401 -5.12 -3.17 -34.95
CA LYS A 401 -4.03 -3.61 -35.84
C LYS A 401 -3.49 -2.42 -36.64
N SER A 402 -2.16 -2.32 -36.73
CA SER A 402 -1.48 -1.28 -37.50
C SER A 402 -1.55 -1.56 -39.00
N ASN A 403 -1.87 -0.53 -39.79
CA ASN A 403 -1.29 -0.37 -41.12
C ASN A 403 -0.64 1.01 -41.18
N ALA A 404 0.63 1.04 -41.61
CA ALA A 404 1.43 2.23 -41.88
C ALA A 404 1.71 3.17 -40.68
N GLY A 405 2.64 2.77 -39.81
CA GLY A 405 3.69 3.66 -39.27
C GLY A 405 3.28 4.86 -38.38
N ARG A 406 2.04 4.99 -37.92
CA ARG A 406 1.64 6.00 -36.91
C ARG A 406 0.72 5.40 -35.86
N VAL A 407 1.19 5.31 -34.62
CA VAL A 407 0.36 5.00 -33.45
C VAL A 407 -0.36 6.29 -33.03
N ARG A 408 -1.69 6.34 -33.18
CA ARG A 408 -2.54 7.38 -32.57
C ARG A 408 -3.40 6.73 -31.50
N LEU A 409 -3.22 7.16 -30.24
CA LEU A 409 -4.14 6.87 -29.15
C LEU A 409 -5.41 7.69 -29.36
N LEU A 410 -6.50 7.03 -29.78
CA LEU A 410 -7.83 7.62 -29.83
C LEU A 410 -8.61 7.13 -28.61
N ILE A 411 -8.69 7.97 -27.58
CA ILE A 411 -9.62 7.78 -26.46
C ILE A 411 -11.00 8.20 -26.97
N ARG A 412 -11.84 7.23 -27.33
CA ARG A 412 -13.24 7.52 -27.68
C ARG A 412 -14.05 7.58 -26.38
N ASN A 413 -14.34 8.80 -25.94
CA ASN A 413 -15.24 9.04 -24.82
C ASN A 413 -16.68 8.86 -25.34
N GLU A 414 -17.41 7.86 -24.85
CA GLU A 414 -18.81 7.58 -25.25
C GLU A 414 -19.81 8.65 -24.76
N TYR A 415 -19.36 9.72 -24.12
CA TYR A 415 -20.18 10.87 -23.74
C TYR A 415 -19.68 12.15 -24.42
N LYS A 416 -20.21 12.44 -25.62
CA LYS A 416 -20.61 13.78 -26.14
C LYS A 416 -20.59 13.81 -27.68
N LYS A 417 -21.76 13.57 -28.29
CA LYS A 417 -22.21 14.45 -29.39
C LYS A 417 -22.49 15.81 -28.74
N ILE A 418 -21.53 16.75 -28.75
CA ILE A 418 -21.77 18.20 -28.72
C ILE A 418 -20.44 18.85 -29.12
N ARG A 419 -20.42 19.45 -30.31
CA ARG A 419 -19.41 20.45 -30.69
C ARG A 419 -19.73 21.74 -29.93
N LYS A 420 -18.82 22.23 -29.09
CA LYS A 420 -18.72 23.67 -28.81
C LYS A 420 -17.25 24.04 -28.61
N HIS A 421 -16.79 24.97 -29.42
CA HIS A 421 -15.53 25.70 -29.23
C HIS A 421 -15.68 26.63 -28.03
N ILE A 422 -14.74 26.57 -27.10
CA ILE A 422 -14.57 27.59 -26.06
C ILE A 422 -13.10 28.00 -26.10
N ILE A 423 -12.88 29.27 -26.45
CA ILE A 423 -11.64 30.04 -26.30
C ILE A 423 -11.75 30.72 -24.94
N LEU A 424 -10.72 30.64 -24.09
CA LEU A 424 -10.63 31.46 -22.87
C LEU A 424 -9.19 31.95 -22.66
N ASP A 425 -9.07 33.29 -22.70
CA ASP A 425 -8.01 34.14 -22.17
C ASP A 425 -8.09 34.23 -20.63
N GLU A 426 -6.92 34.37 -19.98
CA GLU A 426 -6.56 35.12 -18.72
C GLU A 426 -7.44 34.97 -17.45
N THR A 427 -7.01 35.03 -16.16
CA THR A 427 -5.82 35.41 -15.35
C THR A 427 -5.91 34.67 -13.98
N ALA A 428 -4.83 34.65 -13.16
CA ALA A 428 -4.57 33.63 -12.13
C ALA A 428 -4.84 33.98 -10.64
N GLU A 429 -5.62 35.01 -10.29
CA GLU A 429 -5.63 35.51 -8.89
C GLU A 429 -6.87 35.23 -8.01
N GLU A 430 -7.95 34.60 -8.49
CA GLU A 430 -9.16 34.39 -7.67
C GLU A 430 -9.35 32.98 -7.07
N LEU A 431 -8.37 32.08 -7.16
CA LEU A 431 -8.56 30.65 -6.82
C LEU A 431 -8.36 30.27 -5.34
N PHE A 432 -8.11 31.22 -4.44
CA PHE A 432 -7.67 30.91 -3.06
C PHE A 432 -8.75 30.92 -1.97
N ASN A 433 -10.01 31.27 -2.25
CA ASN A 433 -11.06 31.23 -1.23
C ASN A 433 -12.35 30.63 -1.79
N TYR A 434 -12.61 29.33 -1.55
CA TYR A 434 -13.99 28.84 -1.55
C TYR A 434 -14.22 27.66 -0.61
N ASP A 435 -15.22 27.87 0.24
CA ASP A 435 -15.74 27.02 1.32
C ASP A 435 -16.53 25.82 0.74
N PHE A 436 -16.33 24.61 1.29
CA PHE A 436 -16.98 23.39 0.79
C PHE A 436 -18.27 23.10 1.58
N THR A 437 -19.37 23.74 1.20
CA THR A 437 -20.73 23.23 1.52
C THR A 437 -21.26 22.45 0.31
N MET A 438 -21.47 21.14 0.51
CA MET A 438 -21.94 20.23 -0.55
C MET A 438 -23.41 20.45 -0.89
N HIS A 439 -23.68 20.87 -2.13
CA HIS A 439 -24.95 20.56 -2.79
C HIS A 439 -24.75 19.55 -3.93
N LYS A 440 -25.66 18.58 -3.96
CA LYS A 440 -25.78 17.47 -4.92
C LYS A 440 -25.87 17.98 -6.36
N THR A 441 -24.75 18.06 -7.07
CA THR A 441 -24.61 17.79 -8.52
C THR A 441 -23.13 17.88 -8.88
N TYR A 442 -22.40 16.77 -8.78
CA TYR A 442 -21.03 16.70 -9.30
C TYR A 442 -21.06 16.73 -10.83
N SER A 443 -20.64 17.84 -11.43
CA SER A 443 -20.31 17.92 -12.85
C SER A 443 -18.88 17.38 -13.05
N PRO A 444 -18.69 16.26 -13.77
CA PRO A 444 -17.36 15.66 -13.99
C PRO A 444 -16.38 16.56 -14.74
N ASN A 445 -16.87 17.64 -15.36
CA ASN A 445 -16.08 18.46 -16.27
C ASN A 445 -14.99 19.28 -15.55
N LEU A 446 -15.22 19.81 -14.33
CA LEU A 446 -14.23 20.70 -13.68
C LEU A 446 -12.97 19.96 -13.19
N TYR A 447 -13.11 18.72 -12.73
CA TYR A 447 -11.99 17.90 -12.25
C TYR A 447 -11.14 17.38 -13.43
N ILE A 448 -11.81 17.00 -14.53
CA ILE A 448 -11.14 16.58 -15.77
C ILE A 448 -10.33 17.74 -16.37
N THR A 449 -10.87 18.96 -16.41
CA THR A 449 -10.12 20.12 -16.93
C THR A 449 -8.86 20.42 -16.11
N ARG A 450 -8.91 20.31 -14.77
CA ARG A 450 -7.72 20.51 -13.93
C ARG A 450 -6.66 19.43 -14.14
N VAL A 451 -7.05 18.16 -14.25
CA VAL A 451 -6.11 17.05 -14.50
C VAL A 451 -5.53 17.13 -15.92
N GLU A 452 -6.35 17.46 -16.93
CA GLU A 452 -5.89 17.68 -18.31
C GLU A 452 -4.94 18.87 -18.42
N GLN A 453 -5.20 19.96 -17.67
CA GLN A 453 -4.32 21.13 -17.65
C GLN A 453 -3.00 20.83 -16.93
N GLN A 454 -3.03 20.09 -15.83
CA GLN A 454 -1.84 19.61 -15.12
C GLN A 454 -1.01 18.64 -15.99
N GLN A 455 -1.68 17.77 -16.76
CA GLN A 455 -1.04 16.85 -17.71
C GLN A 455 -0.48 17.56 -18.95
N ARG A 456 -1.14 18.58 -19.51
CA ARG A 456 -0.60 19.39 -20.61
C ARG A 456 0.62 20.20 -20.18
N THR A 457 0.62 20.68 -18.95
CA THR A 457 1.78 21.38 -18.36
C THR A 457 2.94 20.39 -18.14
N HIS A 458 2.66 19.16 -17.71
CA HIS A 458 3.66 18.11 -17.63
C HIS A 458 4.20 17.67 -19.01
N LEU A 459 3.34 17.50 -20.02
CA LEU A 459 3.75 17.13 -21.37
C LEU A 459 4.57 18.23 -22.06
N SER A 460 4.24 19.51 -21.85
CA SER A 460 5.03 20.64 -22.36
C SER A 460 6.37 20.78 -21.62
N SER A 461 6.41 20.46 -20.32
CA SER A 461 7.66 20.39 -19.55
C SER A 461 8.57 19.25 -20.03
N LEU A 462 8.01 18.09 -20.39
CA LEU A 462 8.75 16.96 -20.99
C LEU A 462 9.29 17.27 -22.39
N THR A 463 8.56 18.04 -23.21
CA THR A 463 9.06 18.46 -24.53
C THR A 463 10.16 19.51 -24.43
N LYS A 464 10.14 20.36 -23.39
CA LYS A 464 11.24 21.27 -23.06
C LYS A 464 12.45 20.51 -22.48
N PHE A 465 12.23 19.52 -21.62
CA PHE A 465 13.30 18.72 -20.99
C PHE A 465 14.16 17.94 -22.02
N ALA A 466 13.57 17.53 -23.15
CA ALA A 466 14.27 16.82 -24.22
C ALA A 466 15.28 17.69 -25.01
N THR A 467 15.46 18.97 -24.69
CA THR A 467 16.30 19.91 -25.47
C THR A 467 17.54 20.42 -24.75
N THR A 468 17.86 19.94 -23.55
CA THR A 468 19.04 20.39 -22.79
C THR A 468 20.00 19.24 -22.50
N SER A 469 21.31 19.50 -22.64
CA SER A 469 22.52 18.73 -22.26
C SER A 469 22.74 17.28 -22.77
N LYS A 470 24.01 16.93 -23.05
CA LYS A 470 24.46 15.57 -23.44
C LYS A 470 24.20 14.50 -22.36
N THR A 471 24.09 14.91 -21.11
CA THR A 471 23.77 14.06 -19.96
C THR A 471 22.35 13.52 -20.06
N ASP A 472 21.41 14.33 -20.57
CA ASP A 472 19.99 13.99 -20.71
C ASP A 472 19.70 13.00 -21.85
N GLN A 473 20.55 12.93 -22.89
CA GLN A 473 20.43 11.92 -23.95
C GLN A 473 20.77 10.51 -23.46
N ARG A 474 21.73 10.36 -22.54
CA ARG A 474 22.03 9.05 -21.92
C ARG A 474 20.88 8.58 -21.04
N SER A 475 20.22 9.51 -20.34
CA SER A 475 19.00 9.28 -19.55
C SER A 475 17.86 8.71 -20.39
N LEU A 476 17.65 9.29 -21.57
CA LEU A 476 16.59 8.86 -22.49
C LEU A 476 16.84 7.45 -23.04
N ILE A 477 18.10 7.11 -23.36
CA ILE A 477 18.47 5.80 -23.90
C ILE A 477 18.31 4.69 -22.86
N VAL A 478 18.79 4.91 -21.63
CA VAL A 478 18.65 3.93 -20.55
C VAL A 478 17.18 3.73 -20.19
N LEU A 479 16.41 4.82 -20.11
CA LEU A 479 14.97 4.75 -19.86
C LEU A 479 14.23 3.98 -20.97
N CYS A 480 14.56 4.23 -22.24
CA CYS A 480 14.02 3.47 -23.36
C CYS A 480 14.40 1.98 -23.30
N ILE A 481 15.62 1.64 -22.89
CA ILE A 481 16.06 0.25 -22.71
C ILE A 481 15.28 -0.41 -21.57
N VAL A 482 15.13 0.24 -20.42
CA VAL A 482 14.40 -0.32 -19.27
C VAL A 482 12.91 -0.48 -19.60
N ILE A 483 12.28 0.51 -20.24
CA ILE A 483 10.89 0.42 -20.71
C ILE A 483 10.74 -0.70 -21.74
N THR A 484 11.66 -0.82 -22.69
CA THR A 484 11.63 -1.89 -23.71
C THR A 484 11.79 -3.26 -23.07
N LEU A 485 12.70 -3.42 -22.10
CA LEU A 485 12.88 -4.67 -21.36
C LEU A 485 11.64 -5.01 -20.54
N ILE A 486 11.03 -4.03 -19.86
CA ILE A 486 9.78 -4.23 -19.10
C ILE A 486 8.65 -4.63 -20.05
N ILE A 487 8.47 -3.93 -21.17
CA ILE A 487 7.42 -4.26 -22.17
C ILE A 487 7.65 -5.67 -22.75
N LEU A 488 8.89 -6.05 -23.09
CA LEU A 488 9.21 -7.41 -23.54
C LEU A 488 8.89 -8.46 -22.47
N LEU A 489 9.14 -8.14 -21.20
CA LEU A 489 8.86 -9.04 -20.08
C LEU A 489 7.37 -9.13 -19.73
N LEU A 490 6.56 -8.15 -20.06
CA LEU A 490 5.11 -8.20 -19.83
C LEU A 490 4.35 -8.89 -20.98
N THR A 491 4.99 -9.06 -22.14
CA THR A 491 4.37 -9.60 -23.36
C THR A 491 4.75 -11.05 -23.69
N ILE A 492 5.75 -11.61 -23.02
CA ILE A 492 6.15 -13.05 -23.08
C ILE A 492 5.78 -13.71 -21.75
#